data_AF-A0A920PLZ1-F1
#
_entry.id   AF-A0A920PLZ1-F1
#
_cell.length_a   1.000
_cell.length_b   1.000
_cell.length_c   1.000
_cell.angle_alpha   90.00
_cell.angle_beta   90.00
_cell.angle_gamma   90.00
#
_symmetry.space_group_name_H-M   'P 1'
#
loop_
_entity.id
_entity.type
_entity.pdbx_description
1 polymer ?
#
loop_
_entity_poly.entity_id
_entity_poly.type
_entity_poly.pdbx_seq_one_letter_code
_entity_poly.pdbx_strand_id
1 'polypeptide(L)' 'MKLETATSREVADYLEECSGIVLPTGSLEQHGPIGLIGTDALCVTTISERAATESTMLIAPTLCYTQLNST' A
#
# COMPACT_ATOMS: atom_id res chain seq x y z
N MET A 1 10.19 0.87 -4.28
CA MET A 1 9.66 1.48 -5.53
C MET A 1 8.14 1.46 -5.50
N LYS A 2 7.47 2.54 -5.92
CA LYS A 2 6.00 2.60 -5.99
C LYS A 2 5.53 2.40 -7.42
N LEU A 3 4.58 1.48 -7.63
CA LEU A 3 4.03 1.15 -8.94
C LEU A 3 3.28 2.34 -9.57
N GLU A 4 2.59 3.15 -8.76
CA GLU A 4 1.81 4.31 -9.21
C GLU A 4 2.65 5.41 -9.89
N THR A 5 3.96 5.43 -9.62
CA THR A 5 4.92 6.37 -10.21
C THR A 5 6.01 5.69 -11.04
N ALA A 6 5.99 4.36 -11.16
CA ALA A 6 6.99 3.61 -11.90
C ALA A 6 6.62 3.52 -13.39
N THR A 7 7.63 3.52 -14.25
CA THR A 7 7.51 3.19 -15.66
C THR A 7 7.41 1.68 -15.86
N SER A 8 6.83 1.26 -16.98
CA SER A 8 6.79 -0.17 -17.36
C SER A 8 8.20 -0.77 -17.53
N ARG A 9 9.19 0.04 -17.92
CA ARG A 9 10.59 -0.41 -18.01
C ARG A 9 11.18 -0.71 -16.64
N GLU A 10 11.02 0.18 -15.68
CA GLU A 10 11.50 -0.04 -14.29
C GLU A 10 10.85 -1.26 -13.65
N VAL A 11 9.56 -1.51 -13.94
CA VAL A 11 8.88 -2.74 -13.50
C VAL A 11 9.49 -3.98 -14.16
N ALA A 12 9.80 -3.94 -15.46
CA ALA A 12 10.45 -5.06 -16.13
C ALA A 12 11.83 -5.35 -15.52
N ASP A 13 12.63 -4.32 -15.25
CA ASP A 13 13.94 -4.44 -14.61
C ASP A 13 13.83 -5.06 -13.19
N TYR A 14 12.82 -4.65 -12.40
CA TYR A 14 12.56 -5.24 -11.09
C TYR A 14 12.24 -6.75 -11.15
N LEU A 15 11.46 -7.16 -12.17
CA LEU A 15 11.02 -8.54 -12.34
C LEU A 15 12.15 -9.51 -12.71
N GLU A 16 13.32 -9.02 -13.15
CA GLU A 16 14.51 -9.84 -13.37
C GLU A 16 15.07 -10.40 -12.05
N GLU A 17 14.90 -9.69 -10.93
CA GLU A 17 15.45 -10.04 -9.62
C GLU A 17 14.38 -10.48 -8.61
N CYS A 18 13.14 -9.98 -8.71
CA CYS A 18 12.07 -10.27 -7.76
C CYS A 18 10.69 -10.24 -8.43
N SER A 19 9.87 -11.26 -8.18
CA SER A 19 8.48 -11.30 -8.66
C SER A 19 7.43 -10.92 -7.61
N GLY A 20 7.87 -10.56 -6.39
CA GLY A 20 6.98 -10.19 -5.29
C GLY A 20 6.50 -8.75 -5.37
N ILE A 21 5.30 -8.47 -4.86
CA ILE A 21 4.76 -7.11 -4.72
C ILE A 21 4.02 -6.99 -3.39
N VAL A 22 4.17 -5.86 -2.71
CA VAL A 22 3.35 -5.50 -1.55
C VAL A 22 2.08 -4.82 -2.05
N LEU A 23 0.93 -5.32 -1.64
CA LEU A 23 -0.37 -4.68 -1.86
C LEU A 23 -0.86 -4.13 -0.52
N PRO A 24 -0.70 -2.82 -0.24
CA PRO A 24 -1.23 -2.23 0.97
C PRO A 24 -2.76 -2.25 0.92
N THR A 25 -3.39 -2.80 1.96
CA THR A 25 -4.85 -2.93 2.04
C THR A 25 -5.38 -2.36 3.34
N GLY A 26 -6.24 -1.35 3.26
CA GLY A 26 -6.91 -0.75 4.40
C GLY A 26 -8.38 -0.49 4.09
N SER A 27 -9.03 0.31 4.92
CA SER A 27 -10.44 0.65 4.81
C SER A 27 -10.65 2.17 4.91
N LEU A 28 -11.83 2.63 4.47
CA LEU A 28 -12.40 3.92 4.84
C LEU A 28 -13.55 3.65 5.79
N GLU A 29 -13.29 3.71 7.09
CA GLU A 29 -14.24 3.33 8.14
C GLU A 29 -14.30 4.27 9.34
N GLN A 30 -15.37 4.14 10.12
CA GLN A 30 -15.58 4.94 11.32
C GLN A 30 -14.64 4.50 12.45
N HIS A 31 -13.68 5.35 12.83
CA HIS A 31 -12.78 5.13 13.97
C HIS A 31 -13.15 5.96 15.21
N GLY A 32 -14.45 6.12 15.47
CA GLY A 32 -14.96 6.91 16.59
C GLY A 32 -14.96 8.43 16.34
N PRO A 33 -15.33 9.25 17.36
CA PRO A 33 -15.61 10.67 17.16
C PRO A 33 -14.43 11.55 16.74
N ILE A 34 -13.20 11.07 16.94
CA ILE A 34 -11.96 11.80 16.66
C ILE A 34 -11.06 11.09 15.65
N GLY A 35 -11.38 9.83 15.30
CA GLY A 35 -10.57 9.03 14.39
C GLY A 35 -10.75 9.47 12.94
N LEU A 36 -9.67 9.43 12.16
CA LEU A 36 -9.76 9.70 10.73
C LEU A 36 -10.48 8.55 10.04
N ILE A 37 -11.37 8.86 9.09
CA ILE A 37 -12.06 7.83 8.31
C ILE A 37 -11.08 6.90 7.57
N GLY A 38 -9.96 7.44 7.10
CA GLY A 38 -8.95 6.65 6.39
C GLY A 38 -7.83 6.11 7.26
N THR A 39 -8.02 5.94 8.57
CA THR A 39 -6.93 5.53 9.48
C THR A 39 -6.22 4.27 8.97
N ASP A 40 -6.98 3.24 8.62
CA ASP A 40 -6.42 1.99 8.09
C ASP A 40 -5.62 2.20 6.81
N ALA A 41 -6.20 2.88 5.82
CA ALA A 41 -5.55 3.16 4.53
C ALA A 41 -4.27 4.00 4.70
N LEU A 42 -4.28 4.99 5.59
CA LEU A 42 -3.11 5.81 5.91
C LEU A 42 -2.02 4.97 6.57
N CYS A 43 -2.37 4.16 7.57
CA CYS A 43 -1.43 3.30 8.28
C CYS A 43 -0.70 2.35 7.33
N VAL A 44 -1.44 1.57 6.53
CA VAL A 44 -0.80 0.60 5.62
C VAL A 44 0.01 1.28 4.50
N THR A 45 -0.43 2.46 4.03
CA THR A 45 0.35 3.26 3.06
C THR A 45 1.69 3.67 3.65
N THR A 46 1.66 4.32 4.82
CA THR A 46 2.88 4.81 5.49
C THR A 46 3.83 3.67 5.87
N ILE A 47 3.31 2.55 6.39
CA ILE A 47 4.12 1.38 6.74
C ILE A 47 4.79 0.80 5.48
N SER A 48 4.04 0.65 4.40
CA SER A 48 4.57 0.09 3.15
C SER A 48 5.64 0.99 2.55
N GLU A 49 5.36 2.30 2.45
CA GLU A 49 6.33 3.28 1.96
C GLU A 49 7.63 3.26 2.77
N ARG A 50 7.53 3.17 4.10
CA ARG A 50 8.71 3.04 4.97
C ARG A 50 9.47 1.74 4.72
N ALA A 51 8.79 0.60 4.63
CA ALA A 51 9.42 -0.69 4.37
C ALA A 51 10.20 -0.72 3.04
N ALA A 52 9.70 -0.04 1.99
CA ALA A 52 10.41 0.07 0.71
C ALA A 52 11.59 1.04 0.72
N THR A 53 11.80 1.83 1.78
CA THR A 53 13.07 2.56 1.97
C THR A 53 14.17 1.66 2.53
N GLU A 54 13.80 0.55 3.16
CA GLU A 54 14.72 -0.37 3.85
C GLU A 54 15.00 -1.64 3.02
N SER A 55 14.29 -1.84 1.91
CA SER A 55 14.42 -3.02 1.05
C SER A 55 13.96 -2.76 -0.39
N THR A 56 14.48 -3.54 -1.34
CA THR A 56 14.04 -3.50 -2.75
C THR A 56 12.67 -4.18 -2.88
N MET A 57 11.61 -3.42 -2.63
CA MET A 57 10.22 -3.86 -2.77
C MET A 57 9.46 -3.00 -3.77
N LEU A 58 8.64 -3.63 -4.60
CA LEU A 58 7.60 -2.96 -5.37
C LEU A 58 6.32 -2.85 -4.53
N ILE A 59 5.74 -1.67 -4.46
CA ILE A 59 4.49 -1.40 -3.74
C ILE A 59 3.40 -1.03 -4.76
N ALA A 60 2.29 -1.75 -4.75
CA ALA A 60 1.09 -1.42 -5.51
C ALA A 60 0.33 -0.23 -4.86
N PRO A 61 -0.53 0.48 -5.61
CA PRO A 61 -1.41 1.48 -5.02
C PRO A 61 -2.25 0.89 -3.88
N THR A 62 -2.43 1.66 -2.80
CA THR A 62 -3.21 1.22 -1.63
C THR A 62 -4.67 0.95 -2.02
N LEU A 63 -5.18 -0.21 -1.64
CA LEU A 63 -6.62 -0.48 -1.69
C LEU A 63 -7.28 0.12 -0.45
N CYS A 64 -8.02 1.21 -0.64
CA CYS A 64 -8.68 1.95 0.45
C CYS A 64 -10.08 1.42 0.79
N TYR A 65 -10.67 0.57 -0.05
CA TYR A 65 -12.04 0.06 0.12
C TYR A 65 -12.01 -1.45 0.24
N THR A 66 -11.73 -1.95 1.44
CA THR A 66 -11.79 -3.40 1.75
C THR A 66 -12.92 -3.69 2.73
N GLN A 67 -13.01 -4.92 3.24
CA GLN A 67 -14.09 -5.31 4.15
C GLN A 67 -14.05 -4.46 5.43
N LEU A 68 -15.16 -3.77 5.68
CA LEU A 68 -15.50 -3.28 7.00
C LEU A 68 -16.13 -4.43 7.81
N ASN A 69 -15.76 -4.56 9.07
CA ASN A 69 -16.49 -5.39 10.02
C ASN A 69 -17.81 -4.70 10.39
N SER A 70 -18.80 -4.82 9.51
CA SER A 70 -20.17 -4.40 9.79
C SER A 70 -20.85 -5.46 10.66
N THR A 71 -20.80 -5.29 11.99
CA THR A 71 -21.78 -5.90 12.89
C THR A 71 -23.15 -5.26 12.71
#